data_AF-U2GF42-F1
#
_entry.id   AF-U2GF42-F1
#
_cell.length_a   1.000
_cell.length_b   1.000
_cell.length_c   1.000
_cell.angle_alpha   90.00
_cell.angle_beta   90.00
_cell.angle_gamma   90.00
#
_symmetry.space_group_name_H-M   'P 1'
#
loop_
_entity.id
_entity.type
_entity.pdbx_description
1 polymer ?
#
loop_
_entity_poly.entity_id
_entity_poly.type
_entity_poly.pdbx_seq_one_letter_code
_entity_poly.pdbx_strand_id
1 'polypeptide(L)'
;MLTNSIDGKPTIVGKMVGLGTAEEEAELEAFVNSFSEDTMMSNDGAALFVRADLSIEEFKKLYKEDVEKTTKEHKEFLAKLHKEEQEYNANFAKEQSEKKFKPMQVKKKYETYDINKDQKFLYARELLKFKEKRGIDVLELMQKIDKKQILNKMA
;
A
#
# COMPACT_ATOMS: atom_id res chain seq x y z
N MET A 1 -5.92 -24.88 -24.44
CA MET A 1 -6.70 -24.53 -25.65
C MET A 1 -8.00 -25.31 -25.58
N LEU A 2 -9.14 -24.67 -25.83
CA LEU A 2 -10.43 -25.36 -25.96
C LEU A 2 -10.36 -26.22 -27.23
N THR A 3 -10.40 -27.53 -27.06
CA THR A 3 -10.37 -28.47 -28.18
C THR A 3 -11.81 -28.82 -28.55
N ASN A 4 -12.22 -28.44 -29.76
CA ASN A 4 -13.57 -28.72 -30.26
C ASN A 4 -13.74 -30.19 -30.68
N SER A 5 -12.64 -30.94 -30.80
CA SER A 5 -12.66 -32.37 -31.09
C SER A 5 -11.48 -33.08 -30.45
N ILE A 6 -11.69 -34.34 -30.05
CA ILE A 6 -10.67 -35.28 -29.61
C ILE A 6 -10.85 -36.56 -30.44
N ASP A 7 -9.77 -37.03 -31.07
CA ASP A 7 -9.78 -38.26 -31.90
C ASP A 7 -10.88 -38.30 -32.98
N GLY A 8 -11.22 -37.14 -33.56
CA GLY A 8 -12.27 -37.01 -34.57
C GLY A 8 -13.71 -37.04 -34.04
N LYS A 9 -13.89 -37.14 -32.72
CA LYS A 9 -15.20 -37.00 -32.06
C LYS A 9 -15.38 -35.56 -31.56
N PRO A 10 -16.56 -34.95 -31.73
CA PRO A 10 -16.82 -33.62 -31.20
C PRO A 10 -16.87 -33.65 -29.66
N THR A 11 -16.22 -32.68 -29.03
CA THR A 11 -16.35 -32.44 -27.57
C THR A 11 -17.68 -31.75 -27.27
N ILE A 12 -18.06 -31.58 -26.00
CA ILE A 12 -19.25 -30.80 -25.63
C ILE A 12 -19.20 -29.38 -26.22
N VAL A 13 -18.05 -28.70 -26.14
CA VAL A 13 -17.83 -27.41 -26.81
C VAL A 13 -17.91 -27.55 -28.31
N GLY A 14 -17.33 -28.61 -28.88
CA GLY A 14 -17.46 -28.94 -30.30
C GLY A 14 -18.91 -28.99 -30.76
N LYS A 15 -19.77 -29.66 -29.99
CA LYS A 15 -21.21 -29.75 -30.26
C LYS A 15 -21.90 -28.40 -30.17
N MET A 16 -21.54 -27.56 -29.20
CA MET A 16 -22.05 -26.19 -29.05
C MET A 16 -21.64 -25.23 -30.18
N VAL A 17 -20.56 -25.52 -30.92
CA VAL A 17 -20.08 -24.66 -32.02
C VAL A 17 -20.40 -25.23 -33.41
N GLY A 18 -21.35 -26.18 -33.48
CA GLY A 18 -21.85 -26.72 -34.74
C GLY A 18 -21.12 -27.97 -35.28
N LEU A 19 -20.31 -28.66 -34.47
CA LEU A 19 -19.78 -30.00 -34.84
C LEU A 19 -20.74 -31.15 -34.47
N GLY A 20 -21.85 -30.84 -33.79
CA GLY A 20 -22.94 -31.77 -33.46
C GLY A 20 -24.15 -31.61 -34.37
N THR A 21 -25.32 -32.09 -33.92
CA THR A 21 -26.59 -31.77 -34.58
C THR A 21 -27.13 -30.41 -34.11
N ALA A 22 -28.00 -29.77 -34.89
CA ALA A 22 -28.65 -28.52 -34.49
C ALA A 22 -29.49 -28.65 -33.22
N GLU A 23 -30.04 -29.85 -32.95
CA GLU A 23 -30.78 -30.14 -31.72
C GLU A 23 -29.85 -30.18 -30.50
N GLU A 24 -28.69 -30.85 -30.63
CA GLU A 24 -27.69 -30.92 -29.57
C GLU A 24 -27.11 -29.54 -29.23
N GLU A 25 -26.85 -28.72 -30.26
CA GLU A 25 -26.36 -27.35 -30.11
C GLU A 25 -27.37 -26.49 -29.34
N ALA A 26 -28.63 -26.45 -29.79
CA ALA A 26 -29.68 -25.69 -29.13
C ALA A 26 -29.95 -26.18 -27.71
N GLU A 27 -29.89 -27.49 -27.48
CA GLU A 27 -30.09 -28.09 -26.16
C GLU A 27 -28.98 -27.72 -25.17
N LEU A 28 -27.72 -27.74 -25.62
CA LEU A 28 -26.55 -27.38 -24.80
C LEU A 28 -26.50 -25.87 -24.55
N GLU A 29 -26.78 -25.05 -25.56
CA GLU A 29 -26.84 -23.60 -25.43
C GLU A 29 -27.93 -23.18 -24.44
N ALA A 30 -29.16 -23.71 -24.59
CA ALA A 30 -30.24 -23.43 -23.66
C ALA A 30 -29.91 -23.86 -22.22
N PHE A 31 -29.19 -24.98 -22.06
CA PHE A 31 -28.76 -25.45 -20.75
C PHE A 31 -27.72 -24.52 -20.10
N VAL A 32 -26.67 -24.13 -20.82
CA VAL A 32 -25.64 -23.23 -20.30
C VAL A 32 -26.23 -21.85 -19.98
N ASN A 33 -27.12 -21.35 -20.84
CA ASN A 33 -27.81 -20.08 -20.63
C ASN A 33 -28.89 -20.12 -19.54
N SER A 34 -29.24 -21.31 -19.03
CA SER A 34 -30.20 -21.44 -17.91
C SER A 34 -29.62 -21.04 -16.55
N PHE A 35 -28.29 -20.97 -16.45
CA PHE A 35 -27.59 -20.54 -15.26
C PHE A 35 -27.45 -19.01 -15.22
N SER A 36 -27.49 -18.42 -14.03
CA SER A 36 -27.24 -16.98 -13.86
C SER A 36 -25.79 -16.62 -14.19
N GLU A 37 -25.51 -15.38 -14.59
CA GLU A 37 -24.12 -14.90 -14.79
C GLU A 37 -23.27 -15.00 -13.52
N ASP A 38 -23.89 -14.89 -12.33
CA ASP A 38 -23.23 -15.04 -11.02
C ASP A 38 -22.88 -16.49 -10.65
N THR A 39 -23.18 -17.43 -11.55
CA THR A 39 -22.89 -18.84 -11.34
C THR A 39 -21.40 -19.08 -11.39
N MET A 40 -20.87 -19.65 -10.32
CA MET A 40 -19.46 -20.03 -10.26
C MET A 40 -19.29 -21.44 -10.82
N MET A 41 -18.21 -21.68 -11.55
CA MET A 41 -17.85 -22.99 -12.09
C MET A 41 -16.43 -23.32 -11.65
N SER A 42 -16.15 -24.57 -11.29
CA SER A 42 -14.80 -24.99 -10.96
C SER A 42 -13.99 -25.28 -12.21
N ASN A 43 -12.68 -25.50 -12.03
CA ASN A 43 -11.83 -26.03 -13.10
C ASN A 43 -12.29 -27.42 -13.56
N ASP A 44 -12.86 -28.23 -12.66
CA ASP A 44 -13.40 -29.55 -13.01
C ASP A 44 -14.66 -29.41 -13.85
N GLY A 45 -15.55 -28.48 -13.52
CA GLY A 45 -16.70 -28.10 -14.34
C GLY A 45 -16.29 -27.63 -15.73
N ALA A 46 -15.25 -26.79 -15.82
CA ALA A 46 -14.70 -26.32 -17.09
C ALA A 46 -14.07 -27.46 -17.91
N ALA A 47 -13.51 -28.47 -17.25
CA ALA A 47 -12.92 -29.63 -17.92
C ALA A 47 -13.99 -30.56 -18.56
N LEU A 48 -15.25 -30.52 -18.09
CA LEU A 48 -16.33 -31.30 -18.69
C LEU A 48 -16.64 -30.86 -20.13
N PHE A 49 -16.41 -29.59 -20.45
CA PHE A 49 -16.67 -29.01 -21.76
C PHE A 49 -15.74 -29.52 -22.87
N VAL A 50 -14.52 -29.91 -22.52
CA VAL A 50 -13.51 -30.41 -23.47
C VAL A 50 -13.54 -31.93 -23.61
N ARG A 51 -14.47 -32.62 -22.95
CA ARG A 51 -14.62 -34.08 -23.04
C ARG A 51 -15.45 -34.49 -24.26
N ALA A 52 -15.02 -35.57 -24.91
CA ALA A 52 -15.70 -36.19 -26.05
C ALA A 52 -16.30 -37.57 -25.73
N ASP A 53 -16.05 -38.07 -24.52
CA ASP A 53 -16.51 -39.36 -23.98
C ASP A 53 -17.87 -39.25 -23.26
N LEU A 54 -18.28 -38.06 -22.85
CA LEU A 54 -19.53 -37.82 -22.13
C LEU A 54 -20.73 -37.67 -23.07
N SER A 55 -21.87 -38.25 -22.67
CA SER A 55 -23.17 -37.90 -23.25
C SER A 55 -23.64 -36.52 -22.76
N ILE A 56 -24.56 -35.89 -23.50
CA ILE A 56 -25.13 -34.59 -23.13
C ILE A 56 -25.87 -34.68 -21.78
N GLU A 57 -26.58 -35.77 -21.51
CA GLU A 57 -27.28 -35.98 -20.23
C GLU A 57 -26.31 -36.10 -19.05
N GLU A 58 -25.23 -36.87 -19.19
CA GLU A 58 -24.19 -37.00 -18.16
C GLU A 58 -23.49 -35.67 -17.92
N PHE A 59 -23.15 -34.96 -18.99
CA PHE A 59 -22.58 -33.61 -18.91
C PHE A 59 -23.48 -32.69 -18.10
N LYS A 60 -24.79 -32.63 -18.42
CA LYS A 60 -25.75 -31.77 -17.72
C LYS A 60 -25.83 -32.09 -16.23
N LYS A 61 -25.78 -33.37 -15.87
CA LYS A 61 -25.83 -33.81 -14.48
C LYS A 61 -24.57 -33.40 -13.71
N LEU A 62 -23.39 -33.73 -14.23
CA LEU A 62 -22.11 -33.39 -13.59
C LEU A 62 -21.90 -31.88 -13.50
N TYR A 63 -22.28 -31.14 -14.53
CA TYR A 63 -22.12 -29.69 -14.56
C TYR A 63 -23.01 -28.99 -13.53
N LYS A 64 -24.26 -29.43 -13.36
CA LYS A 64 -25.16 -28.93 -12.31
C LYS A 64 -24.58 -29.17 -10.92
N GLU A 65 -24.06 -30.37 -10.67
CA GLU A 65 -23.47 -30.72 -9.39
C GLU A 65 -22.24 -29.86 -9.06
N ASP A 66 -21.38 -29.63 -10.05
CA ASP A 66 -20.21 -28.76 -9.90
C ASP A 66 -20.62 -27.32 -9.57
N VAL A 67 -21.52 -26.76 -10.37
CA VAL A 67 -22.06 -25.41 -10.20
C VAL A 67 -22.71 -25.20 -8.83
N GLU A 68 -23.53 -26.14 -8.37
CA GLU A 68 -24.20 -26.05 -7.06
C GLU A 68 -23.18 -26.07 -5.92
N LYS A 69 -22.18 -26.94 -6.03
CA LYS A 69 -21.11 -27.06 -5.04
C LYS A 69 -20.25 -25.81 -4.98
N THR A 70 -19.75 -25.34 -6.12
CA THR A 70 -18.87 -24.15 -6.21
C THR A 70 -19.58 -22.88 -5.77
N THR A 71 -20.84 -22.72 -6.16
CA THR A 71 -21.63 -21.55 -5.76
C THR A 71 -21.88 -21.53 -4.26
N LYS A 72 -22.10 -22.71 -3.64
CA LYS A 72 -22.23 -22.82 -2.18
C LYS A 72 -20.91 -22.53 -1.46
N GLU A 73 -19.82 -23.15 -1.91
CA GLU A 73 -18.48 -22.93 -1.34
C GLU A 73 -18.05 -21.46 -1.45
N HIS A 74 -18.33 -20.82 -2.60
CA HIS A 74 -18.02 -19.41 -2.82
C HIS A 74 -18.82 -18.49 -1.88
N LYS A 75 -20.13 -18.75 -1.71
CA LYS A 75 -20.97 -17.99 -0.76
C LYS A 75 -20.48 -18.15 0.68
N GLU A 76 -20.10 -19.36 1.10
CA GLU A 76 -19.56 -19.61 2.43
C GLU A 76 -18.20 -18.92 2.64
N PHE A 77 -17.34 -18.92 1.62
CA PHE A 77 -16.07 -18.21 1.63
C PHE A 77 -16.25 -16.70 1.77
N LEU A 78 -17.14 -16.10 0.96
CA LEU A 78 -17.47 -14.67 1.06
C LEU A 78 -18.01 -14.31 2.44
N ALA A 79 -18.90 -15.13 3.02
CA ALA A 79 -19.43 -14.90 4.36
C ALA A 79 -18.32 -14.91 5.43
N LYS A 80 -17.35 -15.83 5.33
CA LYS A 80 -16.18 -15.87 6.22
C LYS A 80 -15.30 -14.64 6.04
N LEU A 81 -15.01 -14.26 4.80
CA LEU A 81 -14.17 -13.12 4.46
C LEU A 81 -14.76 -11.81 5.02
N HIS A 82 -16.06 -11.58 4.84
CA HIS A 82 -16.73 -10.40 5.38
C HIS A 82 -16.70 -10.34 6.91
N LYS A 83 -16.83 -11.49 7.58
CA LYS A 83 -16.73 -11.56 9.04
C LYS A 83 -15.32 -11.21 9.52
N GLU A 84 -14.30 -11.78 8.88
CA GLU A 84 -12.89 -11.51 9.19
C GLU A 84 -12.53 -10.03 8.95
N GLU A 85 -13.01 -9.44 7.86
CA GLU A 85 -12.79 -8.02 7.54
C GLU A 85 -13.46 -7.08 8.55
N GLN A 86 -14.68 -7.41 9.00
CA GLN A 86 -15.36 -6.67 10.06
C GLN A 86 -14.61 -6.76 11.40
N GLU A 87 -14.12 -7.95 11.77
CA GLU A 87 -13.33 -8.15 12.99
C GLU A 87 -11.99 -7.40 12.93
N TYR A 88 -11.29 -7.43 11.78
CA TYR A 88 -10.06 -6.68 11.56
C TYR A 88 -10.29 -5.17 11.70
N ASN A 89 -11.30 -4.62 11.03
CA ASN A 89 -11.62 -3.19 11.10
C ASN A 89 -12.00 -2.75 12.52
N ALA A 90 -12.74 -3.57 13.26
CA ALA A 90 -13.07 -3.29 14.66
C ALA A 90 -11.82 -3.27 15.56
N ASN A 91 -10.89 -4.19 15.37
CA ASN A 91 -9.63 -4.23 16.13
C ASN A 91 -8.70 -3.08 15.75
N PHE A 92 -8.61 -2.73 14.47
CA PHE A 92 -7.84 -1.57 14.00
C PHE A 92 -8.36 -0.26 14.59
N ALA A 93 -9.68 -0.07 14.64
CA ALA A 93 -10.29 1.09 15.27
C ALA A 93 -9.95 1.19 16.77
N LYS A 94 -9.92 0.05 17.48
CA LYS A 94 -9.51 -0.02 18.89
C LYS A 94 -8.04 0.33 19.05
N GLU A 95 -7.15 -0.25 18.26
CA GLU A 95 -5.71 0.07 18.30
C GLU A 95 -5.42 1.56 18.04
N GLN A 96 -6.10 2.18 17.07
CA GLN A 96 -5.98 3.62 16.80
C GLN A 96 -6.47 4.45 18.00
N SER A 97 -7.52 3.99 18.68
CA SER A 97 -8.06 4.67 19.85
C SER A 97 -7.14 4.57 21.08
N GLU A 98 -6.38 3.47 21.21
CA GLU A 98 -5.44 3.23 22.30
C GLU A 98 -4.06 3.87 22.04
N LYS A 99 -3.59 3.87 20.79
CA LYS A 99 -2.37 4.58 20.33
C LYS A 99 -2.58 6.09 20.20
N LYS A 100 -3.50 6.68 20.96
CA LYS A 100 -3.63 8.14 21.03
C LYS A 100 -2.35 8.72 21.61
N PHE A 101 -1.64 9.46 20.76
CA PHE A 101 -0.41 10.18 21.08
C PHE A 101 -0.62 11.05 22.32
N LYS A 102 0.13 10.77 23.39
CA LYS A 102 0.23 11.71 24.51
C LYS A 102 1.31 12.72 24.15
N PRO A 103 0.99 14.01 23.96
CA PRO A 103 2.02 15.01 23.67
C PRO A 103 3.04 15.02 24.80
N MET A 104 4.31 14.87 24.43
CA MET A 104 5.42 14.83 25.37
C MET A 104 5.53 16.20 26.04
N GLN A 105 5.16 16.30 27.32
CA GLN A 105 5.29 17.55 28.06
C GLN A 105 6.75 17.76 28.44
N VAL A 106 7.45 18.61 27.69
CA VAL A 106 8.81 19.06 28.03
C VAL A 106 8.74 19.95 29.27
N LYS A 107 9.18 19.44 30.43
CA LYS A 107 9.21 20.18 31.70
C LYS A 107 10.44 21.09 31.87
N LYS A 108 11.46 20.96 31.03
CA LYS A 108 12.71 21.74 31.17
C LYS A 108 12.54 23.10 30.51
N LYS A 109 12.52 24.16 31.33
CA LYS A 109 12.72 25.54 30.88
C LYS A 109 14.19 25.67 30.54
N TYR A 110 14.54 25.66 29.25
CA TYR A 110 15.85 26.12 28.83
C TYR A 110 15.85 27.65 28.95
N GLU A 111 16.85 28.20 29.63
CA GLU A 111 17.07 29.63 29.58
C GLU A 111 17.54 29.97 28.15
N THR A 112 16.73 30.76 27.43
CA THR A 112 17.13 31.30 26.14
C THR A 112 18.31 32.23 26.38
N TYR A 113 19.40 32.03 25.64
CA TYR A 113 20.57 32.90 25.71
C TYR A 113 20.16 34.35 25.41
N ASP A 114 20.46 35.26 26.34
CA ASP A 114 20.19 36.70 26.22
C ASP A 114 21.52 37.43 25.99
N ILE A 115 21.69 37.89 24.75
CA ILE A 115 22.91 38.57 24.30
C ILE A 115 23.20 39.87 25.08
N ASN A 116 22.18 40.47 25.72
CA ASN A 116 22.34 41.68 26.52
C ASN A 116 22.92 41.41 27.91
N LYS A 117 22.83 40.16 28.38
CA LYS A 117 23.46 39.72 29.64
C LYS A 117 24.89 39.23 29.44
N ASP A 118 25.33 39.04 28.19
CA ASP A 118 26.69 38.59 27.89
C ASP A 118 27.67 39.77 27.96
N GLN A 119 28.56 39.70 28.95
CA GLN A 119 29.59 40.69 29.20
C GLN A 119 30.59 40.84 28.02
N LYS A 120 30.88 39.74 27.29
CA LYS A 120 31.76 39.78 26.12
C LYS A 120 31.12 40.56 24.98
N PHE A 121 29.81 40.38 24.78
CA PHE A 121 29.08 41.11 23.75
C PHE A 121 28.95 42.60 24.09
N LEU A 122 28.67 42.93 25.35
CA LEU A 122 28.64 44.33 25.81
C LEU A 122 29.99 45.04 25.57
N TYR A 123 31.09 44.38 25.93
CA TYR A 123 32.44 44.92 25.70
C TYR A 123 32.74 45.12 24.20
N ALA A 124 32.45 44.13 23.36
CA ALA A 124 32.63 44.23 21.91
C ALA A 124 31.81 45.39 21.31
N ARG A 125 30.57 45.59 21.78
CA ARG A 125 29.72 46.70 21.34
C ARG A 125 30.29 48.07 21.75
N GLU A 126 30.88 48.19 22.93
CA GLU A 126 31.56 49.42 23.35
C GLU A 126 32.78 49.73 22.48
N LEU A 127 33.61 48.73 22.19
CA LEU A 127 34.74 48.89 21.28
C LEU A 127 34.31 49.39 19.89
N LEU A 128 33.22 48.85 19.34
CA LEU A 128 32.64 49.33 18.09
C LEU A 128 32.17 50.78 18.18
N LYS A 129 31.51 51.17 19.29
CA LYS A 129 31.13 52.57 19.54
C LYS A 129 32.32 53.52 19.61
N PHE A 130 33.46 53.09 20.17
CA PHE A 130 34.68 53.89 20.17
C PHE A 130 35.21 54.13 18.74
N LYS A 131 35.17 53.10 17.90
CA LYS A 131 35.55 53.20 16.49
C LYS A 131 34.62 54.14 15.72
N GLU A 132 33.31 54.00 15.87
CA GLU A 132 32.33 54.85 15.18
C GLU A 132 32.33 56.31 15.65
N LYS A 133 32.40 56.56 16.98
CA LYS A 133 32.26 57.92 17.52
C LYS A 133 33.55 58.72 17.55
N ARG A 134 34.69 58.06 17.76
CA ARG A 134 35.99 58.73 17.92
C ARG A 134 36.97 58.42 16.79
N GLY A 135 36.62 57.52 15.86
CA GLY A 135 37.52 57.06 14.81
C GLY A 135 38.72 56.25 15.33
N ILE A 136 38.69 55.82 16.60
CA ILE A 136 39.81 55.12 17.25
C ILE A 136 39.55 53.62 17.17
N ASP A 137 40.34 52.92 16.36
CA ASP A 137 40.36 51.47 16.35
C ASP A 137 41.24 50.95 17.51
N VAL A 138 40.59 50.61 18.62
CA VAL A 138 41.26 50.14 19.85
C VAL A 138 42.07 48.87 19.60
N LEU A 139 41.63 48.01 18.67
CA LEU A 139 42.35 46.78 18.32
C LEU A 139 43.68 47.11 17.63
N GLU A 140 43.64 48.03 16.67
CA GLU A 140 44.84 48.48 15.97
C GLU A 140 45.83 49.19 16.92
N LEU A 141 45.31 49.96 17.87
CA LEU A 141 46.11 50.64 18.90
C LEU A 141 46.80 49.62 19.82
N MET A 142 46.08 48.60 20.29
CA MET A 142 46.65 47.52 21.10
C MET A 142 47.74 46.76 20.33
N GLN A 143 47.50 46.41 19.05
CA GLN A 143 48.51 45.76 18.21
C GLN A 143 49.78 46.62 18.02
N LYS A 144 49.63 47.93 17.85
CA LYS A 144 50.76 48.86 17.76
C LYS A 144 51.54 48.97 19.07
N ILE A 145 50.85 48.97 20.22
CA ILE A 145 51.50 48.97 21.55
C ILE A 145 52.26 47.67 21.76
N ASP A 146 51.65 46.52 21.46
CA ASP A 146 52.26 45.21 21.67
C ASP A 146 53.51 45.04 20.79
N LYS A 147 53.44 45.42 19.50
CA LYS A 147 54.62 45.48 18.61
C LYS A 147 55.74 46.38 19.16
N LYS A 148 55.41 47.54 19.73
CA LYS A 148 56.40 48.44 20.35
C LYS A 148 57.00 47.85 21.62
N GLN A 149 56.20 47.20 22.47
CA GLN A 149 56.70 46.53 23.67
C GLN A 149 57.63 45.36 23.33
N ILE A 150 57.30 44.60 22.28
CA ILE A 150 58.15 43.53 21.75
C ILE A 150 59.47 44.10 21.23
N LEU A 151 59.45 45.19 20.46
CA LEU A 151 60.67 45.85 19.97
C LEU A 151 61.58 46.35 21.12
N ASN A 152 60.98 46.98 22.13
CA ASN A 152 61.72 47.50 23.30
C ASN A 152 62.31 46.39 24.20
N LYS A 153 61.82 45.14 24.10
CA LYS A 153 62.41 43.99 24.81
C LYS A 153 63.56 43.33 24.04
N MET A 154 63.71 43.65 22.75
CA MET A 154 64.79 43.11 21.90
C MET A 154 65.99 44.08 21.73
N ALA A 155 65.86 45.32 22.21
CA ALA A 155 66.93 46.31 22.28
C ALA A 155 67.60 46.29 23.67
#